data_AF-A0A4R1QCI9-F1
#
_entry.id   AF-A0A4R1QCI9-F1
#
_cell.length_a   1.000
_cell.length_b   1.000
_cell.length_c   1.000
_cell.angle_alpha   90.00
_cell.angle_beta   90.00
_cell.angle_gamma   90.00
#
_symmetry.space_group_name_H-M   'P 1'
#
loop_
_entity.id
_entity.type
_entity.pdbx_description
1 polymer ?
#
loop_
_entity_poly.entity_id
_entity_poly.type
_entity_poly.pdbx_seq_one_letter_code
_entity_poly.pdbx_strand_id
1 'polypeptide(L)'
;MHLSADEIKQLEKFRLSNNRTNSPLAIRIDRLLDENELIAYLQSVRQKIGARNQAAAASMLIKRHSFLVAIVLYAMSVWNKRLSLSFDRIWMETDDESETWLPTFRFESLECTMADENRDKWREKTIQLLFAEHITLLIEQLRKITNISPLILWENIAIYIVWLYETLLEENKSVHLHNRIYDDFLFVIQEADGRFFGPYSQNPLRRFWKGEKGDRRRSTCCLYYQTAARSHCRTCPLRCESS
;
A
#
# COMPACT_ATOMS: atom_id res chain seq x y z
N MET A 1 1.58 -21.39 -10.43
CA MET A 1 0.92 -20.73 -11.59
C MET A 1 1.36 -19.28 -11.64
N HIS A 2 1.17 -18.58 -12.75
CA HIS A 2 1.57 -17.18 -12.92
C HIS A 2 0.38 -16.32 -13.38
N LEU A 3 0.49 -15.01 -13.19
CA LEU A 3 -0.44 -14.07 -13.82
C LEU A 3 -0.33 -14.13 -15.35
N SER A 4 -1.44 -13.97 -16.05
CA SER A 4 -1.47 -13.83 -17.51
C SER A 4 -1.00 -12.44 -17.96
N ALA A 5 -0.71 -12.27 -19.24
CA ALA A 5 -0.35 -10.96 -19.79
C ALA A 5 -1.45 -9.90 -19.62
N ASP A 6 -2.73 -10.30 -19.77
CA ASP A 6 -3.87 -9.40 -19.57
C ASP A 6 -4.05 -8.99 -18.10
N GLU A 7 -3.76 -9.91 -17.16
CA GLU A 7 -3.74 -9.61 -15.73
C GLU A 7 -2.61 -8.63 -15.40
N ILE A 8 -1.41 -8.87 -15.92
CA ILE A 8 -0.26 -7.96 -15.75
C ILE A 8 -0.59 -6.55 -16.24
N LYS A 9 -1.15 -6.44 -17.45
CA LYS A 9 -1.54 -5.15 -18.04
C LYS A 9 -2.58 -4.41 -17.20
N GLN A 10 -3.53 -5.12 -16.60
CA GLN A 10 -4.49 -4.51 -15.69
C GLN A 10 -3.85 -3.96 -14.40
N LEU A 11 -2.77 -4.58 -13.92
CA LEU A 11 -2.06 -4.12 -12.72
C LEU A 11 -1.09 -2.96 -12.97
N GLU A 12 -0.78 -2.63 -14.23
CA GLU A 12 0.04 -1.46 -14.57
C GLU A 12 -0.57 -0.15 -14.03
N LYS A 13 -1.91 -0.04 -14.02
CA LYS A 13 -2.62 1.12 -13.43
C LYS A 13 -2.41 1.25 -11.92
N PHE A 14 -2.02 0.16 -11.26
CA PHE A 14 -1.63 0.10 -9.85
C PHE A 14 -0.12 0.07 -9.66
N ARG A 15 0.64 0.56 -10.66
CA ARG A 15 2.10 0.70 -10.62
C ARG A 15 2.87 -0.62 -10.66
N LEU A 16 2.27 -1.72 -11.10
CA LEU A 16 3.06 -2.88 -11.53
C LEU A 16 3.85 -2.51 -12.80
N SER A 17 5.10 -2.94 -12.89
CA SER A 17 5.91 -2.78 -14.10
C SER A 17 6.90 -3.93 -14.25
N ASN A 18 7.21 -4.27 -15.50
CA ASN A 18 8.31 -5.19 -15.81
C ASN A 18 9.63 -4.45 -16.08
N ASN A 19 9.63 -3.11 -16.07
CA ASN A 19 10.80 -2.31 -16.39
C ASN A 19 11.73 -2.24 -15.18
N ARG A 20 12.97 -2.67 -15.39
CA ARG A 20 14.07 -2.40 -14.45
C ARG A 20 14.62 -1.02 -14.72
N THR A 21 14.84 -0.24 -13.67
CA THR A 21 15.48 1.07 -13.74
C THR A 21 16.93 0.98 -13.29
N ASN A 22 17.77 1.90 -13.76
CA ASN A 22 19.15 2.07 -13.28
C ASN A 22 19.24 3.17 -12.21
N SER A 23 18.11 3.49 -11.56
CA SER A 23 18.02 4.54 -10.57
C SER A 23 18.79 4.15 -9.29
N PRO A 24 19.52 5.08 -8.65
CA PRO A 24 20.07 4.85 -7.31
C PRO A 24 18.97 4.71 -6.24
N LEU A 25 17.72 5.04 -6.57
CA LEU A 25 16.53 4.82 -5.73
C LEU A 25 15.77 3.53 -6.06
N ALA A 26 16.27 2.72 -6.98
CA ALA A 26 15.79 1.35 -7.14
C ALA A 26 16.25 0.50 -5.96
N ILE A 27 15.34 -0.21 -5.31
CA ILE A 27 15.66 -1.02 -4.13
C ILE A 27 14.82 -2.30 -4.09
N ARG A 28 15.43 -3.40 -3.64
CA ARG A 28 14.73 -4.65 -3.37
C ARG A 28 14.09 -4.57 -1.98
N ILE A 29 12.84 -5.04 -1.82
CA ILE A 29 12.05 -4.73 -0.61
C ILE A 29 12.68 -5.36 0.64
N ASP A 30 13.35 -6.51 0.56
CA ASP A 30 14.10 -7.10 1.67
C ASP A 30 15.13 -6.16 2.29
N ARG A 31 15.77 -5.31 1.47
CA ARG A 31 16.74 -4.31 1.94
C ARG A 31 16.11 -3.24 2.82
N LEU A 32 14.81 -2.98 2.67
CA LEU A 32 14.07 -2.05 3.54
C LEU A 32 13.85 -2.61 4.95
N LEU A 33 14.12 -3.90 5.19
CA LEU A 33 14.04 -4.51 6.51
C LEU A 33 15.36 -4.43 7.29
N ASP A 34 16.48 -4.14 6.61
CA ASP A 34 17.73 -3.81 7.27
C ASP A 34 17.73 -2.34 7.70
N GLU A 35 18.08 -2.10 8.96
CA GLU A 35 18.02 -0.77 9.55
C GLU A 35 18.97 0.23 8.88
N ASN A 36 20.19 -0.20 8.57
CA ASN A 36 21.20 0.68 7.98
C ASN A 36 20.86 1.00 6.52
N GLU A 37 20.43 -0.01 5.76
CA GLU A 37 19.98 0.18 4.39
C GLU A 37 18.73 1.06 4.32
N LEU A 38 17.77 0.88 5.23
CA LEU A 38 16.57 1.72 5.29
C LEU A 38 16.89 3.17 5.65
N ILE A 39 17.82 3.43 6.57
CA ILE A 39 18.29 4.79 6.92
C ILE A 39 18.89 5.46 5.68
N ALA A 40 19.79 4.77 4.98
CA ALA A 40 20.42 5.29 3.77
C ALA A 40 19.39 5.54 2.66
N TYR A 41 18.46 4.60 2.46
CA TYR A 41 17.41 4.73 1.46
C TYR A 41 16.47 5.90 1.75
N LEU A 42 16.02 6.07 3.00
CA LEU A 42 15.19 7.19 3.41
C LEU A 42 15.88 8.54 3.21
N GLN A 43 17.19 8.61 3.43
CA GLN A 43 17.97 9.81 3.15
C GLN A 43 17.91 10.19 1.66
N SER A 44 18.07 9.21 0.77
CA SER A 44 17.95 9.42 -0.68
C SER A 44 16.53 9.81 -1.09
N VAL A 45 15.51 9.14 -0.54
CA VAL A 45 14.10 9.50 -0.76
C VAL A 45 13.82 10.93 -0.30
N ARG A 46 14.31 11.31 0.89
CA ARG A 46 14.16 12.65 1.46
C ARG A 46 14.73 13.71 0.54
N GLN A 47 15.91 13.47 -0.04
CA GLN A 47 16.54 14.36 -1.01
C GLN A 47 15.71 14.47 -2.28
N LYS A 48 15.30 13.34 -2.88
CA LYS A 48 14.50 13.31 -4.12
C LYS A 48 13.18 14.08 -4.01
N ILE A 49 12.49 13.97 -2.87
CA ILE A 49 11.19 14.64 -2.68
C ILE A 49 11.31 16.01 -1.98
N GLY A 50 12.52 16.44 -1.64
CA GLY A 50 12.76 17.65 -0.85
C GLY A 50 12.02 17.66 0.50
N ALA A 51 11.98 16.52 1.20
CA ALA A 51 11.34 16.43 2.50
C ALA A 51 12.16 17.10 3.60
N ARG A 52 11.48 17.83 4.50
CA ARG A 52 12.13 18.58 5.61
C ARG A 52 12.76 17.70 6.67
N ASN A 53 12.27 16.48 6.86
CA ASN A 53 12.73 15.54 7.89
C ASN A 53 12.49 14.09 7.47
N GLN A 54 13.05 13.14 8.23
CA GLN A 54 12.92 11.70 7.94
C GLN A 54 11.48 11.18 8.09
N ALA A 55 10.69 11.71 9.04
CA ALA A 55 9.29 11.29 9.21
C ALA A 55 8.43 11.62 7.97
N ALA A 56 8.63 12.79 7.36
CA ALA A 56 7.96 13.15 6.11
C ALA A 56 8.37 12.21 4.96
N ALA A 57 9.64 11.84 4.87
CA ALA A 57 10.13 10.87 3.90
C ALA A 57 9.52 9.47 4.13
N ALA A 58 9.50 8.98 5.37
CA ALA A 58 8.85 7.73 5.75
C ALA A 58 7.35 7.71 5.43
N SER A 59 6.64 8.79 5.71
CA SER A 59 5.22 8.94 5.36
C SER A 59 4.99 8.88 3.85
N MET A 60 5.87 9.50 3.05
CA MET A 60 5.77 9.42 1.58
C MET A 60 6.16 8.05 1.05
N LEU A 61 7.19 7.42 1.59
CA LEU A 61 7.59 6.05 1.24
C LEU A 61 6.43 5.08 1.47
N ILE A 62 5.83 5.05 2.67
CA ILE A 62 4.71 4.13 2.92
C ILE A 62 3.51 4.43 2.00
N LYS A 63 3.25 5.70 1.72
CA LYS A 63 2.19 6.12 0.80
C LYS A 63 2.42 5.59 -0.62
N ARG A 64 3.67 5.53 -1.08
CA ARG A 64 4.03 4.92 -2.36
C ARG A 64 4.00 3.40 -2.28
N HIS A 65 4.44 2.84 -1.16
CA HIS A 65 4.39 1.41 -0.89
C HIS A 65 2.96 0.84 -0.89
N SER A 66 1.95 1.66 -0.57
CA SER A 66 0.53 1.27 -0.64
C SER A 66 0.06 0.82 -2.03
N PHE A 67 0.77 1.13 -3.12
CA PHE A 67 0.46 0.57 -4.44
C PHE A 67 0.69 -0.95 -4.48
N LEU A 68 1.68 -1.47 -3.77
CA LEU A 68 1.88 -2.92 -3.63
C LEU A 68 0.67 -3.57 -2.95
N VAL A 69 0.15 -2.96 -1.88
CA VAL A 69 -1.09 -3.40 -1.22
C VAL A 69 -2.24 -3.42 -2.21
N ALA A 70 -2.36 -2.38 -3.04
CA ALA A 70 -3.41 -2.32 -4.05
C ALA A 70 -3.30 -3.45 -5.10
N ILE A 71 -2.09 -3.73 -5.59
CA ILE A 71 -1.82 -4.84 -6.53
C ILE A 71 -2.30 -6.18 -5.95
N VAL A 72 -1.94 -6.46 -4.69
CA VAL A 72 -2.28 -7.74 -4.03
C VAL A 72 -3.77 -7.88 -3.78
N LEU A 73 -4.41 -6.83 -3.25
CA LEU A 73 -5.85 -6.84 -2.97
C LEU A 73 -6.69 -6.88 -4.25
N TYR A 74 -6.23 -6.26 -5.34
CA TYR A 74 -6.84 -6.39 -6.65
C TYR A 74 -6.83 -7.86 -7.10
N ALA A 75 -5.66 -8.50 -7.10
CA ALA A 75 -5.52 -9.88 -7.54
C ALA A 75 -6.39 -10.84 -6.69
N MET A 76 -6.46 -10.60 -5.39
CA MET A 76 -7.29 -11.37 -4.47
C MET A 76 -8.78 -11.21 -4.80
N SER A 77 -9.26 -9.97 -4.90
CA SER A 77 -10.70 -9.68 -4.98
C SER A 77 -11.26 -9.92 -6.37
N VAL A 78 -10.51 -9.56 -7.42
CA VAL A 78 -10.99 -9.66 -8.79
C VAL A 78 -10.77 -11.07 -9.35
N TRP A 79 -9.61 -11.66 -9.09
CA TRP A 79 -9.22 -12.93 -9.73
C TRP A 79 -9.21 -14.13 -8.80
N ASN A 80 -9.46 -13.96 -7.49
CA ASN A 80 -9.23 -15.01 -6.50
C ASN A 80 -7.80 -15.56 -6.59
N LYS A 81 -6.81 -14.67 -6.79
CA LYS A 81 -5.39 -15.03 -6.88
C LYS A 81 -4.61 -14.36 -5.75
N ARG A 82 -3.84 -15.16 -5.03
CA ARG A 82 -2.90 -14.69 -4.01
C ARG A 82 -1.52 -14.67 -4.64
N LEU A 83 -0.92 -13.48 -4.71
CA LEU A 83 0.45 -13.30 -5.19
C LEU A 83 1.47 -13.77 -4.14
N SER A 84 2.61 -14.27 -4.60
CA SER A 84 3.77 -14.50 -3.74
C SER A 84 4.40 -13.15 -3.34
N LEU A 85 4.60 -12.92 -2.05
CA LEU A 85 5.10 -11.66 -1.48
C LEU A 85 6.49 -11.80 -0.87
N SER A 86 7.37 -12.57 -1.53
CA SER A 86 8.73 -12.77 -1.04
C SER A 86 9.51 -11.46 -1.18
N PHE A 87 9.97 -10.90 -0.06
CA PHE A 87 10.68 -9.62 0.03
C PHE A 87 11.91 -9.54 -0.90
N ASP A 88 12.61 -10.66 -1.07
CA ASP A 88 13.82 -10.82 -1.88
C ASP A 88 13.54 -10.98 -3.38
N ARG A 89 12.28 -10.88 -3.81
CA ARG A 89 11.84 -11.03 -5.21
C ARG A 89 11.00 -9.86 -5.72
N ILE A 90 10.90 -8.79 -4.94
CA ILE A 90 10.14 -7.59 -5.32
C ILE A 90 11.07 -6.39 -5.25
N TRP A 91 11.01 -5.57 -6.29
CA TRP A 91 11.76 -4.35 -6.44
C TRP A 91 10.81 -3.15 -6.50
N MET A 92 11.19 -2.09 -5.79
CA MET A 92 10.62 -0.76 -5.97
C MET A 92 11.55 0.00 -6.91
N GLU A 93 11.05 0.30 -8.11
CA GLU A 93 11.78 0.93 -9.20
C GLU A 93 11.46 2.42 -9.26
N THR A 94 12.45 3.26 -9.54
CA THR A 94 12.26 4.72 -9.60
C THR A 94 12.52 5.21 -11.02
N ASP A 95 11.55 5.93 -11.56
CA ASP A 95 11.73 6.73 -12.76
C ASP A 95 12.37 8.09 -12.37
N ASP A 96 13.63 8.28 -12.77
CA ASP A 96 14.37 9.49 -12.43
C ASP A 96 14.00 10.70 -13.27
N GLU A 97 13.37 10.49 -14.43
CA GLU A 97 12.92 11.55 -15.33
C GLU A 97 11.60 12.17 -14.87
N SER A 98 10.86 11.49 -13.98
CA SER A 98 9.60 11.99 -13.45
C SER A 98 9.81 13.13 -12.43
N GLU A 99 9.10 14.24 -12.62
CA GLU A 99 9.05 15.36 -11.67
C GLU A 99 8.48 14.94 -10.30
N THR A 100 7.57 13.96 -10.29
CA THR A 100 6.97 13.44 -9.05
C THR A 100 7.52 12.06 -8.75
N TRP A 101 8.20 11.91 -7.62
CA TRP A 101 8.63 10.59 -7.18
C TRP A 101 7.43 9.69 -6.87
N LEU A 102 7.26 8.71 -7.75
CA LEU A 102 6.13 7.78 -7.77
C LEU A 102 6.61 6.44 -8.35
N PRO A 103 7.17 5.57 -7.51
CA PRO A 103 7.82 4.35 -7.95
C PRO A 103 6.84 3.32 -8.51
N THR A 104 7.38 2.36 -9.26
CA THR A 104 6.69 1.15 -9.72
C THR A 104 7.21 -0.08 -8.97
N PHE A 105 6.45 -1.17 -9.04
CA PHE A 105 6.80 -2.45 -8.45
C PHE A 105 7.11 -3.45 -9.54
N ARG A 106 8.30 -4.04 -9.49
CA ARG A 106 8.73 -5.12 -10.37
C ARG A 106 8.92 -6.39 -9.56
N PHE A 107 8.20 -7.43 -9.95
CA PHE A 107 8.37 -8.77 -9.37
C PHE A 107 9.35 -9.55 -10.25
N GLU A 108 10.26 -10.31 -9.63
CA GLU A 108 11.11 -11.24 -10.37
C GLU A 108 10.30 -12.38 -10.97
N SER A 109 9.24 -12.80 -10.27
CA SER A 109 8.24 -13.74 -10.77
C SER A 109 6.86 -13.41 -10.20
N LEU A 110 5.83 -13.37 -11.05
CA LEU A 110 4.44 -13.14 -10.67
C LEU A 110 3.72 -14.45 -10.38
N GLU A 111 4.33 -15.25 -9.51
CA GLU A 111 3.75 -16.48 -8.99
C GLU A 111 2.51 -16.18 -8.16
N CYS A 112 1.49 -17.00 -8.36
CA CYS A 112 0.26 -16.92 -7.58
C CYS A 112 -0.31 -18.31 -7.27
N THR A 113 -1.29 -18.31 -6.36
CA THR A 113 -2.15 -19.46 -6.06
C THR A 113 -3.61 -19.06 -6.16
N MET A 114 -4.47 -19.90 -6.72
CA MET A 114 -5.93 -19.67 -6.71
C MET A 114 -6.50 -19.81 -5.31
N ALA A 115 -7.68 -19.22 -5.09
CA ALA A 115 -8.53 -19.58 -3.97
C ALA A 115 -8.90 -21.06 -4.01
N ASP A 116 -8.87 -21.69 -2.85
CA ASP A 116 -9.34 -23.06 -2.65
C ASP A 116 -10.85 -23.08 -2.33
N GLU A 117 -11.39 -24.27 -2.05
CA GLU A 117 -12.80 -24.46 -1.69
C GLU A 117 -13.21 -23.68 -0.43
N ASN A 118 -12.28 -23.40 0.49
CA ASN A 118 -12.49 -22.59 1.68
C ASN A 118 -11.92 -21.18 1.47
N ARG A 119 -12.59 -20.42 0.59
CA ARG A 119 -12.19 -19.06 0.23
C ARG A 119 -11.96 -18.14 1.45
N ASP A 120 -12.74 -18.29 2.51
CA ASP A 120 -12.60 -17.44 3.70
C ASP A 120 -11.27 -17.67 4.42
N LYS A 121 -10.89 -18.92 4.68
CA LYS A 121 -9.56 -19.23 5.25
C LYS A 121 -8.43 -18.82 4.32
N TRP A 122 -8.61 -19.01 3.01
CA TRP A 122 -7.65 -18.56 2.01
C TRP A 122 -7.48 -17.03 2.03
N ARG A 123 -8.57 -16.28 2.16
CA ARG A 123 -8.61 -14.82 2.28
C ARG A 123 -7.94 -14.35 3.57
N GLU A 124 -8.27 -14.96 4.71
CA GLU A 124 -7.61 -14.70 6.00
C GLU A 124 -6.09 -14.83 5.88
N LYS A 125 -5.61 -15.94 5.31
CA LYS A 125 -4.16 -16.16 5.12
C LYS A 125 -3.56 -15.14 4.16
N THR A 126 -4.29 -14.73 3.12
CA THR A 126 -3.84 -13.68 2.18
C THR A 126 -3.65 -12.34 2.89
N ILE A 127 -4.60 -11.96 3.74
CA ILE A 127 -4.53 -10.73 4.55
C ILE A 127 -3.43 -10.81 5.60
N GLN A 128 -3.24 -11.96 6.26
CA GLN A 128 -2.13 -12.17 7.20
C GLN A 128 -0.77 -12.02 6.51
N LEU A 129 -0.57 -12.67 5.36
CA LEU A 129 0.69 -12.59 4.60
C LEU A 129 0.98 -11.15 4.15
N LEU A 130 -0.04 -10.43 3.69
CA LEU A 130 0.10 -9.05 3.25
C LEU A 130 0.37 -8.10 4.43
N PHE A 131 -0.42 -8.15 5.48
CA PHE A 131 -0.34 -7.12 6.53
C PHE A 131 0.58 -7.49 7.67
N ALA A 132 0.42 -8.65 8.31
CA ALA A 132 1.27 -9.06 9.43
C ALA A 132 2.70 -9.37 8.96
N GLU A 133 2.81 -10.18 7.90
CA GLU A 133 4.10 -10.73 7.48
C GLU A 133 4.85 -9.82 6.49
N HIS A 134 4.22 -8.78 5.95
CA HIS A 134 4.87 -7.84 5.02
C HIS A 134 4.80 -6.37 5.47
N ILE A 135 3.62 -5.76 5.44
CA ILE A 135 3.46 -4.31 5.68
C ILE A 135 3.85 -3.88 7.10
N THR A 136 3.51 -4.69 8.10
CA THR A 136 3.78 -4.36 9.51
C THR A 136 5.27 -4.35 9.82
N LEU A 137 6.05 -5.25 9.20
CA LEU A 137 7.51 -5.28 9.38
C LEU A 137 8.12 -3.95 8.91
N LEU A 138 7.70 -3.45 7.75
CA LEU A 138 8.15 -2.15 7.25
C LEU A 138 7.68 -0.99 8.14
N ILE A 139 6.44 -1.01 8.62
CA ILE A 139 5.91 0.01 9.54
C ILE A 139 6.74 0.11 10.82
N GLU A 140 7.06 -1.02 11.45
CA GLU A 140 7.85 -1.03 12.69
C GLU A 140 9.29 -0.55 12.45
N GLN A 141 9.91 -0.90 11.31
CA GLN A 141 11.22 -0.36 10.94
C GLN A 141 11.18 1.15 10.75
N LEU A 142 10.21 1.68 9.99
CA LEU A 142 10.05 3.12 9.78
C LEU A 142 9.79 3.87 11.10
N ARG A 143 8.94 3.31 11.95
CA ARG A 143 8.66 3.85 13.29
C ARG A 143 9.94 3.91 14.12
N LYS A 144 10.72 2.82 14.17
CA LYS A 144 11.95 2.72 14.95
C LYS A 144 12.95 3.81 14.58
N ILE A 145 13.20 4.03 13.28
CA ILE A 145 14.27 4.94 12.84
C ILE A 145 13.82 6.40 12.68
N THR A 146 12.51 6.68 12.59
CA THR A 146 12.01 8.05 12.37
C THR A 146 11.10 8.59 13.47
N ASN A 147 10.68 7.75 14.42
CA ASN A 147 9.65 8.05 15.42
C ASN A 147 8.30 8.49 14.82
N ILE A 148 8.05 8.22 13.54
CA ILE A 148 6.74 8.49 12.93
C ILE A 148 5.65 7.65 13.59
N SER A 149 4.48 8.25 13.79
CA SER A 149 3.33 7.54 14.34
C SER A 149 2.86 6.43 13.40
N PRO A 150 2.71 5.17 13.87
CA PRO A 150 2.08 4.10 13.11
C PRO A 150 0.68 4.47 12.61
N LEU A 151 -0.04 5.36 13.32
CA LEU A 151 -1.35 5.84 12.89
C LEU A 151 -1.28 6.57 11.53
N ILE A 152 -0.25 7.40 11.33
CA ILE A 152 -0.03 8.10 10.05
C ILE A 152 0.29 7.08 8.94
N LEU A 153 1.13 6.09 9.25
CA LEU A 153 1.54 5.07 8.29
C LEU A 153 0.35 4.20 7.86
N TRP A 154 -0.44 3.69 8.80
CA TRP A 154 -1.63 2.90 8.53
C TRP A 154 -2.70 3.68 7.79
N GLU A 155 -2.89 4.97 8.08
CA GLU A 155 -3.87 5.77 7.33
C GLU A 155 -3.44 5.98 5.86
N ASN A 156 -2.15 6.17 5.60
CA ASN A 156 -1.65 6.23 4.23
C ASN A 156 -1.93 4.93 3.45
N ILE A 157 -1.97 3.78 4.13
CA ILE A 157 -2.36 2.49 3.53
C ILE A 157 -3.88 2.42 3.35
N ALA A 158 -4.64 2.74 4.40
CA ALA A 158 -6.11 2.69 4.39
C ALA A 158 -6.73 3.50 3.24
N ILE A 159 -6.20 4.69 2.96
CA ILE A 159 -6.70 5.54 1.87
C ILE A 159 -6.55 4.87 0.50
N TYR A 160 -5.45 4.15 0.28
CA TYR A 160 -5.22 3.44 -0.98
C TYR A 160 -6.08 2.19 -1.09
N ILE A 161 -6.35 1.52 0.04
CA ILE A 161 -7.30 0.40 0.10
C ILE A 161 -8.70 0.89 -0.26
N VAL A 162 -9.17 1.97 0.39
CA VAL A 162 -10.48 2.58 0.10
C VAL A 162 -10.57 3.01 -1.36
N TRP A 163 -9.57 3.75 -1.86
CA TRP A 163 -9.51 4.17 -3.26
C TRP A 163 -9.57 2.98 -4.24
N LEU A 164 -8.82 1.91 -3.98
CA LEU A 164 -8.86 0.70 -4.80
C LEU A 164 -10.28 0.13 -4.84
N TYR A 165 -10.88 -0.13 -3.69
CA TYR A 165 -12.17 -0.82 -3.63
C TYR A 165 -13.31 0.05 -4.17
N GLU A 166 -13.31 1.36 -3.91
CA GLU A 166 -14.25 2.28 -4.55
C GLU A 166 -14.13 2.23 -6.08
N THR A 167 -12.90 2.29 -6.61
CA THR A 167 -12.65 2.17 -8.06
C THR A 167 -13.16 0.83 -8.60
N LEU A 168 -12.91 -0.27 -7.89
CA LEU A 168 -13.35 -1.60 -8.31
C LEU A 168 -14.87 -1.76 -8.31
N LEU A 169 -15.56 -1.22 -7.29
CA LEU A 169 -17.02 -1.26 -7.19
C LEU A 169 -17.68 -0.41 -8.29
N GLU A 170 -17.07 0.71 -8.67
CA GLU A 170 -17.53 1.55 -9.78
C GLU A 170 -17.32 0.88 -11.16
N GLU A 171 -16.17 0.24 -11.38
CA GLU A 171 -15.81 -0.37 -12.67
C GLU A 171 -16.56 -1.69 -12.96
N ASN A 172 -16.88 -2.48 -11.93
CA ASN A 172 -17.35 -3.87 -12.11
C ASN A 172 -18.87 -4.00 -11.98
N LYS A 173 -19.55 -4.20 -13.11
CA LYS A 173 -21.02 -4.28 -13.19
C LYS A 173 -21.60 -5.69 -13.01
N SER A 174 -20.75 -6.72 -12.97
CA SER A 174 -21.21 -8.10 -12.72
C SER A 174 -21.60 -8.24 -11.25
N VAL A 175 -22.85 -8.65 -10.97
CA VAL A 175 -23.39 -8.76 -9.61
C VAL A 175 -22.52 -9.66 -8.72
N HIS A 176 -22.10 -10.82 -9.22
CA HIS A 176 -21.30 -11.76 -8.44
C HIS A 176 -19.90 -11.22 -8.10
N LEU A 177 -19.28 -10.52 -9.05
CA LEU A 177 -17.96 -9.93 -8.83
C LEU A 177 -18.05 -8.71 -7.90
N HIS A 178 -19.07 -7.87 -8.11
CA HIS A 178 -19.34 -6.71 -7.26
C HIS A 178 -19.55 -7.12 -5.80
N ASN A 179 -20.39 -8.13 -5.54
CA ASN A 179 -20.63 -8.61 -4.17
C ASN A 179 -19.34 -9.12 -3.53
N ARG A 180 -18.53 -9.90 -4.25
CA ARG A 180 -17.25 -10.38 -3.73
C ARG A 180 -16.29 -9.24 -3.39
N ILE A 181 -16.16 -8.25 -4.28
CA ILE A 181 -15.32 -7.07 -4.06
C ILE A 181 -15.79 -6.32 -2.82
N TYR A 182 -17.10 -6.16 -2.64
CA TYR A 182 -17.68 -5.51 -1.47
C TYR A 182 -17.41 -6.30 -0.18
N ASP A 183 -17.64 -7.61 -0.19
CA ASP A 183 -17.39 -8.50 0.94
C ASP A 183 -15.91 -8.51 1.33
N ASP A 184 -15.00 -8.50 0.35
CA ASP A 184 -13.56 -8.42 0.59
C ASP A 184 -13.14 -7.04 1.12
N PHE A 185 -13.77 -5.97 0.64
CA PHE A 185 -13.54 -4.63 1.16
C PHE A 185 -13.91 -4.53 2.63
N LEU A 186 -15.13 -4.93 2.99
CA LEU A 186 -15.60 -4.93 4.38
C LEU A 186 -14.73 -5.81 5.27
N PHE A 187 -14.37 -6.99 4.79
CA PHE A 187 -13.46 -7.88 5.51
C PHE A 187 -12.13 -7.18 5.81
N VAL A 188 -11.45 -6.64 4.80
CA VAL A 188 -10.14 -6.00 4.97
C VAL A 188 -10.23 -4.77 5.88
N ILE A 189 -11.22 -3.92 5.67
CA ILE A 189 -11.26 -2.60 6.31
C ILE A 189 -11.87 -2.65 7.71
N GLN A 190 -12.72 -3.62 8.04
CA GLN A 190 -13.48 -3.65 9.29
C GLN A 190 -13.45 -4.98 10.05
N GLU A 191 -13.62 -6.11 9.38
CA GLU A 191 -13.94 -7.39 10.05
C GLU A 191 -12.71 -8.25 10.37
N ALA A 192 -11.64 -8.14 9.57
CA ALA A 192 -10.41 -8.89 9.75
C ALA A 192 -9.85 -8.68 11.17
N ASP A 193 -9.54 -9.78 11.85
CA ASP A 193 -8.99 -9.76 13.21
C ASP A 193 -7.65 -8.99 13.27
N GLY A 194 -7.39 -8.31 14.38
CA GLY A 194 -6.15 -7.56 14.59
C GLY A 194 -4.89 -8.39 14.40
N ARG A 195 -4.93 -9.69 14.72
CA ARG A 195 -3.80 -10.62 14.55
C ARG A 195 -3.31 -10.73 13.10
N PHE A 196 -4.18 -10.46 12.12
CA PHE A 196 -3.80 -10.45 10.70
C PHE A 196 -2.96 -9.23 10.31
N PHE A 197 -2.79 -8.27 11.22
CA PHE A 197 -1.98 -7.07 11.05
C PHE A 197 -0.74 -7.08 11.93
N GLY A 198 -0.33 -8.24 12.48
CA GLY A 198 0.87 -8.37 13.31
C GLY A 198 0.56 -8.25 14.80
N PRO A 199 1.23 -7.36 15.56
CA PRO A 199 1.09 -7.28 17.01
C PRO A 199 -0.18 -6.55 17.49
N TYR A 200 -1.13 -6.27 16.60
CA TYR A 200 -2.30 -5.45 16.92
C TYR A 200 -3.44 -6.31 17.47
N SER A 201 -4.08 -5.86 18.54
CA SER A 201 -5.27 -6.50 19.10
C SER A 201 -6.56 -6.17 18.34
N GLN A 202 -6.53 -5.12 17.51
CA GLN A 202 -7.65 -4.68 16.68
C GLN A 202 -7.15 -4.32 15.28
N ASN A 203 -8.00 -4.44 14.27
CA ASN A 203 -7.70 -4.00 12.90
C ASN A 203 -7.30 -2.51 12.89
N PRO A 204 -6.04 -2.17 12.53
CA PRO A 204 -5.57 -0.79 12.54
C PRO A 204 -6.22 0.08 11.44
N LEU A 205 -6.80 -0.54 10.41
CA LEU A 205 -7.48 0.16 9.31
C LEU A 205 -8.89 0.63 9.68
N ARG A 206 -9.56 -0.10 10.58
CA ARG A 206 -10.99 0.09 10.92
C ARG A 206 -11.38 1.52 11.25
N ARG A 207 -10.51 2.24 11.96
CA ARG A 207 -10.75 3.63 12.38
C ARG A 207 -10.73 4.66 11.25
N PHE A 208 -10.17 4.32 10.08
CA PHE A 208 -10.00 5.25 8.98
C PHE A 208 -11.15 5.19 7.97
N TRP A 209 -12.00 4.16 8.05
CA TRP A 209 -13.21 4.06 7.26
C TRP A 209 -14.42 4.55 8.05
N LYS A 210 -15.04 5.63 7.56
CA LYS A 210 -16.20 6.28 8.19
C LYS A 210 -17.53 5.87 7.55
N GLY A 211 -17.55 4.75 6.83
CA GLY A 211 -18.70 4.30 6.06
C GLY A 211 -18.84 4.96 4.69
N GLU A 212 -19.74 4.44 3.88
CA GLU A 212 -19.91 4.82 2.47
C GLU A 212 -20.20 6.32 2.29
N LYS A 213 -21.08 6.88 3.13
CA LYS A 213 -21.44 8.31 3.14
C LYS A 213 -20.54 9.16 4.05
N GLY A 214 -19.51 8.56 4.63
CA GLY A 214 -18.61 9.22 5.58
C GLY A 214 -17.67 10.22 4.91
N ASP A 215 -17.25 11.23 5.67
CA ASP A 215 -16.26 12.20 5.19
C ASP A 215 -14.91 11.53 4.88
N ARG A 216 -14.44 11.69 3.62
CA ARG A 216 -13.15 11.19 3.12
C ARG A 216 -11.95 12.02 3.61
N ARG A 217 -12.17 13.04 4.45
CA ARG A 217 -11.09 13.73 5.16
C ARG A 217 -10.35 12.76 6.07
N ARG A 218 -9.04 12.83 5.99
CA ARG A 218 -8.13 12.05 6.83
C ARG A 218 -8.23 12.50 8.29
N SER A 219 -8.03 11.55 9.19
CA SER A 219 -7.82 11.75 10.63
C SER A 219 -6.40 12.22 10.95
N THR A 220 -5.41 11.92 10.10
CA THR A 220 -4.02 12.36 10.29
C THR A 220 -3.46 13.13 9.10
N CYS A 221 -2.46 13.99 9.35
CA CYS A 221 -1.73 14.66 8.30
C CYS A 221 -0.63 13.73 7.76
N CYS A 222 -0.62 13.48 6.44
CA CYS A 222 0.41 12.67 5.79
C CYS A 222 1.77 13.36 5.64
N LEU A 223 1.95 14.57 6.15
CA LEU A 223 3.20 15.32 6.03
C LEU A 223 3.61 15.69 4.59
N TYR A 224 2.72 15.54 3.60
CA TYR A 224 3.02 15.92 2.20
C TYR A 224 3.42 17.40 2.06
N TYR A 225 2.85 18.29 2.87
CA TYR A 225 3.21 19.71 2.90
C TYR A 225 4.65 19.97 3.36
N GLN A 226 5.30 18.98 3.98
CA GLN A 226 6.70 19.04 4.38
C GLN A 226 7.65 18.57 3.26
N THR A 227 7.16 18.33 2.05
CA THR A 227 7.96 18.03 0.84
C THR A 227 8.20 19.30 0.01
N ALA A 228 8.95 19.19 -1.09
CA ALA A 228 9.14 20.28 -2.05
C ALA A 228 7.83 20.84 -2.61
N ALA A 229 6.74 20.04 -2.61
CA ALA A 229 5.43 20.48 -3.09
C ALA A 229 4.80 21.60 -2.24
N ARG A 230 5.22 21.75 -0.96
CA ARG A 230 4.77 22.79 -0.01
C ARG A 230 3.24 23.00 0.07
N SER A 231 2.47 21.97 -0.29
CA SER A 231 1.01 22.01 -0.37
C SER A 231 0.39 20.86 0.40
N HIS A 232 -0.85 21.04 0.86
CA HIS A 232 -1.59 19.99 1.55
C HIS A 232 -2.21 19.00 0.57
N CYS A 233 -2.29 17.72 0.95
CA CYS A 233 -3.04 16.75 0.14
C CYS A 233 -4.54 17.09 0.14
N ARG A 234 -5.27 16.63 -0.89
CA ARG A 234 -6.70 16.95 -1.10
C ARG A 234 -7.55 16.75 0.16
N THR A 235 -7.37 15.64 0.86
CA THR A 235 -8.13 15.22 2.05
C THR A 235 -7.42 15.51 3.38
N CYS A 236 -6.46 16.45 3.41
CA CYS A 236 -5.66 16.77 4.59
C CYS A 236 -6.51 17.34 5.74
N PRO A 237 -6.31 16.91 7.00
CA PRO A 237 -7.05 17.45 8.15
C PRO A 237 -6.67 18.89 8.49
N LEU A 238 -5.52 19.37 8.02
CA LEU A 238 -5.03 20.74 8.27
C LEU A 238 -5.56 21.76 7.27
N ARG A 239 -6.34 21.34 6.25
CA ARG A 239 -7.02 22.30 5.38
C ARG A 239 -8.19 22.86 6.18
N CYS A 240 -8.16 24.16 6.46
CA CYS A 240 -9.36 24.86 6.92
C CYS A 240 -10.41 24.75 5.81
N GLU A 241 -11.61 24.26 6.14
CA GLU A 241 -12.78 24.63 5.35
C GLU A 241 -13.02 26.09 5.64
N SER A 242 -12.77 26.95 4.65
CA SER A 242 -13.41 28.26 4.61
C SER A 242 -14.92 28.01 4.70
N SER A 243 -15.46 28.28 5.89
CA SER A 243 -16.89 28.35 6.16
C SER A 243 -17.52 29.47 5.36
#